data_AF-A0A6I4YVS5-F1
#
_entry.id   AF-A0A6I4YVS5-F1
#
_cell.length_a   1.000
_cell.length_b   1.000
_cell.length_c   1.000
_cell.angle_alpha   90.00
_cell.angle_beta   90.00
_cell.angle_gamma   90.00
#
_symmetry.space_group_name_H-M   'P 1'
#
loop_
_entity.id
_entity.type
_entity.pdbx_description
1 polymer ?
#
loop_
_entity_poly.entity_id
_entity_poly.type
_entity_poly.pdbx_seq_one_letter_code
_entity_poly.pdbx_strand_id
1 'polypeptide(L)' 'MTREAYSRRFRREYGISPQGFQRLGRLNRAKAFLRQGQSLADTALQAGFADQSHMGRLFRQAFGTTPRSYQGQYPSSSPR' A
#
# COMPACT_ATOMS: atom_id res chain seq x y z
N MET A 1 28.88 -1.76 -7.19
CA MET A 1 28.14 -0.68 -6.50
C MET A 1 27.53 -1.24 -5.22
N THR A 2 27.80 -0.66 -4.05
CA THR A 2 27.30 -1.20 -2.78
C THR A 2 25.82 -0.87 -2.54
N ARG A 3 25.13 -1.64 -1.70
CA ARG A 3 23.71 -1.44 -1.34
C ARG A 3 23.42 -0.03 -0.82
N GLU A 4 24.38 0.54 -0.10
CA GLU A 4 24.26 1.90 0.44
C GLU A 4 24.42 2.97 -0.64
N ALA A 5 25.39 2.80 -1.55
CA ALA A 5 25.57 3.70 -2.68
C ALA A 5 24.32 3.72 -3.58
N TYR A 6 23.69 2.56 -3.78
CA TYR A 6 22.40 2.45 -4.47
C TYR A 6 21.29 3.18 -3.74
N SER A 7 21.13 2.94 -2.43
CA SER A 7 20.07 3.58 -1.64
C SER A 7 20.21 5.10 -1.62
N ARG A 8 21.44 5.63 -1.53
CA ARG A 8 21.72 7.07 -1.58
C ARG A 8 21.41 7.67 -2.95
N ARG A 9 21.85 7.02 -4.04
CA ARG A 9 21.56 7.46 -5.40
C ARG A 9 20.06 7.46 -5.69
N PHE A 10 19.36 6.37 -5.36
CA PHE A 10 17.92 6.26 -5.54
C PHE A 10 17.18 7.35 -4.77
N ARG A 11 17.55 7.60 -3.50
CA ARG A 11 16.92 8.68 -2.72
C ARG A 11 17.19 10.07 -3.29
N ARG A 12 18.38 10.32 -3.86
CA ARG A 12 18.66 11.58 -4.57
C ARG A 12 17.77 11.78 -5.79
N GLU A 13 17.46 10.70 -6.51
CA GLU A 13 16.69 10.74 -7.75
C GLU A 13 15.17 10.78 -7.51
N TYR A 14 14.66 10.00 -6.55
CA TYR A 14 13.22 9.80 -6.31
C TYR A 14 12.72 10.41 -4.98
N GLY A 15 13.60 11.04 -4.18
CA GLY A 15 13.25 11.66 -2.89
C GLY A 15 12.98 10.68 -1.74
N ILE A 16 12.75 9.40 -2.03
CA ILE A 16 12.44 8.35 -1.05
C ILE A 16 13.39 7.15 -1.17
N SER A 17 13.47 6.34 -0.11
CA SER A 17 14.30 5.13 -0.14
C SER A 17 13.68 4.06 -1.06
N PRO A 18 14.50 3.14 -1.62
CA PRO A 18 13.97 2.03 -2.43
C PRO A 18 12.88 1.21 -1.71
N GLN A 19 13.06 0.95 -0.41
CA GLN A 19 12.05 0.26 0.40
C GLN A 19 10.77 1.09 0.56
N GLY A 20 10.90 2.41 0.74
CA GLY A 20 9.75 3.32 0.79
C GLY A 20 8.97 3.32 -0.51
N PHE A 21 9.67 3.33 -1.65
CA PHE A 21 9.05 3.25 -2.97
C PHE A 21 8.30 1.93 -3.16
N GLN A 22 8.91 0.80 -2.79
CA GLN A 22 8.24 -0.50 -2.86
C GLN A 22 6.99 -0.56 -1.97
N ARG A 23 7.06 -0.05 -0.73
CA ARG A 23 5.90 0.02 0.18
C ARG A 23 4.79 0.88 -0.40
N LEU A 24 5.11 2.06 -0.95
CA LEU A 24 4.14 2.94 -1.59
C LEU A 24 3.47 2.26 -2.80
N GLY A 25 4.24 1.53 -3.61
CA GLY A 25 3.72 0.72 -4.70
C GLY A 25 2.69 -0.33 -4.24
N ARG A 26 3.01 -1.08 -3.18
CA ARG A 26 2.07 -2.05 -2.57
C ARG A 26 0.81 -1.37 -2.05
N LEU A 27 0.95 -0.23 -1.37
CA LEU A 27 -0.17 0.55 -0.85
C LEU A 27 -1.06 1.11 -1.97
N ASN A 28 -0.49 1.54 -3.09
CA ASN A 28 -1.27 1.97 -4.26
C ASN A 28 -2.04 0.80 -4.88
N ARG A 29 -1.45 -0.40 -4.93
CA ARG A 29 -2.15 -1.61 -5.36
C ARG A 29 -3.31 -1.96 -4.42
N ALA A 30 -3.10 -1.84 -3.10
CA ALA A 30 -4.15 -2.02 -2.10
C ALA A 30 -5.32 -1.04 -2.33
N LYS A 31 -5.06 0.24 -2.63
CA LYS A 31 -6.13 1.21 -2.98
C LYS A 31 -7.01 0.74 -4.13
N ALA A 32 -6.42 0.13 -5.17
CA ALA A 32 -7.17 -0.34 -6.32
C ALA A 32 -8.15 -1.47 -5.93
N PHE A 33 -7.70 -2.43 -5.13
CA PHE A 33 -8.55 -3.53 -4.63
C PHE A 33 -9.63 -3.06 -3.66
N LEU A 34 -9.32 -2.11 -2.76
CA LEU A 34 -10.31 -1.55 -1.85
C LEU A 34 -11.45 -0.84 -2.59
N ARG A 35 -11.13 -0.12 -3.68
CA ARG A 35 -12.13 0.55 -4.54
C ARG A 35 -13.05 -0.44 -5.26
N GLN A 36 -12.62 -1.69 -5.42
CA GLN A 36 -13.41 -2.77 -6.01
C GLN A 36 -14.25 -3.52 -4.97
N GLY A 37 -14.22 -3.11 -3.69
CA GLY A 37 -14.99 -3.78 -2.63
C GLY A 37 -14.36 -5.09 -2.11
N GLN A 38 -13.09 -5.40 -2.44
CA GLN A 38 -12.44 -6.60 -1.92
C GLN A 38 -12.29 -6.59 -0.40
N SER A 39 -12.28 -7.77 0.24
CA SER A 39 -12.06 -7.85 1.68
C SER A 39 -10.67 -7.28 2.05
N LEU A 40 -10.53 -6.77 3.28
CA LEU A 40 -9.26 -6.22 3.73
C LEU A 40 -8.14 -7.28 3.82
N ALA A 41 -8.51 -8.53 4.10
CA ALA A 41 -7.59 -9.65 4.14
C ALA A 41 -7.08 -10.00 2.74
N ASP A 42 -8.00 -10.15 1.77
CA ASP A 42 -7.64 -10.44 0.37
C ASP A 42 -6.83 -9.30 -0.24
N THR A 43 -7.22 -8.06 0.04
CA THR A 43 -6.49 -6.85 -0.37
C THR A 43 -5.04 -6.91 0.12
N ALA A 44 -4.81 -7.27 1.39
CA ALA A 44 -3.48 -7.33 1.96
C ALA A 44 -2.61 -8.38 1.26
N LEU A 45 -3.16 -9.59 1.06
CA LEU A 45 -2.46 -10.67 0.38
C LEU A 45 -2.14 -10.31 -1.08
N GLN A 46 -3.12 -9.83 -1.85
CA GLN A 46 -2.95 -9.49 -3.26
C GLN A 46 -2.05 -8.26 -3.47
N ALA A 47 -1.99 -7.35 -2.51
CA ALA A 47 -1.08 -6.21 -2.53
C ALA A 47 0.35 -6.58 -2.05
N GLY A 48 0.56 -7.81 -1.59
CA GLY A 48 1.86 -8.32 -1.15
C GLY A 48 2.24 -7.91 0.28
N PHE A 49 1.27 -7.73 1.16
CA PHE A 49 1.50 -7.61 2.61
C PHE A 49 1.40 -8.98 3.28
N ALA A 50 2.14 -9.15 4.38
CA ALA A 50 2.09 -10.38 5.16
C ALA A 50 0.72 -10.58 5.83
N ASP A 51 0.08 -9.48 6.26
CA ASP A 51 -1.21 -9.49 6.93
C ASP A 51 -1.92 -8.14 6.79
N GLN A 52 -3.22 -8.15 7.09
CA GLN A 52 -4.09 -6.97 7.05
C GLN A 52 -3.69 -5.89 8.06
N SER A 53 -3.19 -6.25 9.24
CA SER A 53 -2.84 -5.31 10.31
C SER A 53 -1.59 -4.49 9.95
N HIS A 54 -0.60 -5.13 9.34
CA HIS A 54 0.59 -4.49 8.80
C HIS A 54 0.23 -3.56 7.63
N MET A 55 -0.58 -4.04 6.67
CA MET A 55 -1.11 -3.21 5.60
C MET A 55 -1.84 -1.98 6.18
N GLY A 56 -2.74 -2.19 7.14
CA GLY A 56 -3.57 -1.13 7.71
C GLY A 56 -2.77 -0.03 8.41
N ARG A 57 -1.74 -0.40 9.18
CA ARG A 57 -0.83 0.57 9.81
C ARG A 57 -0.12 1.44 8.78
N LEU A 58 0.47 0.82 7.76
CA LEU A 58 1.19 1.54 6.71
C LEU A 58 0.25 2.37 5.83
N PHE A 59 -0.96 1.87 5.56
CA PHE A 59 -1.98 2.57 4.79
C PHE A 59 -2.41 3.86 5.49
N ARG A 60 -2.67 3.80 6.81
CA ARG A 60 -2.99 4.99 7.60
C ARG A 60 -1.83 5.98 7.62
N GLN A 61 -0.60 5.49 7.78
CA GLN A 61 0.60 6.33 7.77
C GLN A 61 0.78 7.06 6.43
N ALA A 62 0.50 6.39 5.30
CA ALA A 62 0.70 6.95 3.97
C ALA A 62 -0.46 7.82 3.47
N PHE A 63 -1.70 7.50 3.82
CA PHE A 63 -2.90 8.13 3.23
C PHE A 63 -3.81 8.83 4.25
N GLY A 64 -3.44 8.85 5.54
CA GLY A 64 -4.19 9.55 6.58
C GLY A 64 -5.51 8.90 7.01
N THR A 65 -5.93 7.80 6.37
CA THR A 65 -7.18 7.09 6.69
C THR A 65 -6.98 5.58 6.78
N THR A 66 -7.90 4.86 7.41
CA THR A 66 -7.85 3.40 7.49
C THR A 66 -8.34 2.76 6.18
N PRO A 67 -7.88 1.54 5.84
CA PRO A 67 -8.37 0.82 4.66
C PRO A 67 -9.91 0.68 4.63
N ARG A 68 -10.54 0.40 5.78
CA ARG A 68 -11.99 0.28 5.90
C ARG A 68 -12.72 1.59 5.59
N SER A 69 -12.24 2.69 6.16
CA SER A 69 -12.82 4.02 5.90
C SER A 69 -12.61 4.45 4.45
N TYR A 70 -11.43 4.14 3.87
CA TYR A 70 -11.16 4.38 2.47
C TYR A 70 -12.08 3.58 1.55
N GLN A 71 -12.28 2.29 1.84
CA GLN A 71 -13.18 1.42 1.09
C GLN A 71 -14.63 1.91 1.16
N GLY A 72 -15.11 2.33 2.34
CA GLY A 72 -16.47 2.84 2.51
C GLY A 72 -16.80 4.11 1.73
N GLN A 73 -15.81 4.80 1.17
CA GLN A 73 -16.02 5.94 0.26
C GLN A 73 -16.38 5.51 -1.16
N TYR A 74 -16.24 4.22 -1.49
CA TYR A 74 -16.57 3.67 -2.80
C TYR A 74 -17.74 2.70 -2.64
N PRO A 75 -18.80 2.82 -3.47
CA PRO A 75 -19.87 1.84 -3.46
C PRO A 75 -19.25 0.48 -3.80
N SER A 76 -19.58 -0.54 -2.99
CA SER A 76 -19.07 -1.89 -3.19
C SER A 76 -19.62 -2.45 -4.51
N SER A 77 -18.86 -2.31 -5.58
CA SER A 77 -19.15 -2.93 -6.87
C SER A 77 -18.75 -4.40 -6.85
N SER A 78 -19.38 -5.20 -5.99
CA SER A 78 -19.58 -6.64 -6.23
C SER A 78 -20.62 -7.21 -5.26
N PRO A 79 -21.70 -7.83 -5.78
CA PRO A 79 -22.64 -8.62 -5.01
C PRO A 79 -21.95 -9.91 -4.55
N ARG A 80 -22.25 -10.34 -3.33
CA ARG A 80 -22.08 -11.73 -2.89
C ARG A 80 -23.45 -12.36 -2.77
#